data_AF-A0A5E7RF50-F1
#
_entry.id   AF-A0A5E7RF50-F1
#
_cell.length_a   1.000
_cell.length_b   1.000
_cell.length_c   1.000
_cell.angle_alpha   90.00
_cell.angle_beta   90.00
_cell.angle_gamma   90.00
#
_symmetry.space_group_name_H-M   'P 1'
#
loop_
_entity.id
_entity.type
_entity.pdbx_description
1 polymer ?
#
loop_
_entity_poly.entity_id
_entity_poly.type
_entity_poly.pdbx_seq_one_letter_code
_entity_poly.pdbx_strand_id
1 'polypeptide(L)'
;MAHLKWAAEMEEQKVLLLPHPLYHFLVMLIKNLFSFDYAKSSVVIVVAAIYGLSILNYRILARYINPILAVLLSVCMLLITPLQAVYPLDKHLYFGYVGITTYHSPTMLLLKPLSLLAFCYALKAATTTEERDLPNAFIFALSLFFCGISKPNFLIIILPAFVLFLLLIGRVRPVLTNGYVYGAFFLPIFLVLGLQFFHAYYYQSLSLGTGNEESHIAFLPFESMQHYSGFLVEKFFLSVVFPLLVFLCYPKEYFKNRAVLLSGICCFGGIILTYLFAETGYRLYAGNFWWSGQIGMYLVFLFTLVFLLENMSQCCLGFFGKLKYTVCMILFFAHVGCGVFFYRQELLFPYMQYW
;
A
#
# COMPACT_ATOMS: atom_id res chain seq x y z
N MET A 1 -0.53 -5.62 -19.94
CA MET A 1 0.24 -5.84 -21.19
C MET A 1 1.62 -5.18 -21.14
N ALA A 2 1.74 -3.89 -20.79
CA ALA A 2 3.02 -3.17 -20.72
C ALA A 2 4.10 -3.87 -19.86
N HIS A 3 3.76 -4.30 -18.64
CA HIS A 3 4.71 -5.03 -17.76
C HIS A 3 5.25 -6.34 -18.35
N LEU A 4 4.47 -7.04 -19.18
CA LEU A 4 4.94 -8.27 -19.82
C LEU A 4 5.90 -7.95 -20.96
N LYS A 5 5.60 -6.87 -21.72
CA LYS A 5 6.48 -6.36 -22.76
C LYS A 5 7.84 -5.94 -22.17
N TRP A 6 7.85 -5.19 -21.08
CA TRP A 6 9.08 -4.81 -20.40
C TRP A 6 9.87 -6.01 -19.88
N ALA A 7 9.21 -7.04 -19.37
CA ALA A 7 9.90 -8.27 -18.97
C ALA A 7 10.58 -8.96 -20.17
N ALA A 8 9.91 -9.00 -21.33
CA ALA A 8 10.48 -9.54 -22.56
C ALA A 8 11.66 -8.71 -23.09
N GLU A 9 11.52 -7.39 -23.15
CA GLU A 9 12.58 -6.46 -23.57
C GLU A 9 13.81 -6.57 -22.65
N MET A 10 13.61 -6.69 -21.33
CA MET A 10 14.69 -6.90 -20.37
C MET A 10 15.41 -8.25 -20.58
N GLU A 11 14.69 -9.32 -20.89
CA GLU A 11 15.28 -10.65 -21.17
C GLU A 11 16.11 -10.62 -22.46
N GLU A 12 15.55 -10.04 -23.53
CA GLU A 12 16.16 -9.99 -24.86
C GLU A 12 17.41 -9.10 -24.88
N GLN A 13 17.30 -7.90 -24.33
CA GLN A 13 18.37 -6.90 -24.39
C GLN A 13 19.40 -7.08 -23.27
N LYS A 14 19.08 -7.86 -22.23
CA LYS A 14 19.91 -8.01 -21.00
C LYS A 14 20.21 -6.67 -20.31
N VAL A 15 19.30 -5.71 -20.44
CA VAL A 15 19.40 -4.37 -19.83
C VAL A 15 18.33 -4.21 -18.76
N LEU A 16 18.71 -3.59 -17.64
CA LEU A 16 17.77 -3.17 -16.61
C LEU A 16 17.10 -1.85 -17.03
N LEU A 17 15.85 -1.93 -17.49
CA LEU A 17 15.10 -0.75 -17.95
C LEU A 17 14.37 -0.03 -16.81
N LEU A 18 13.88 -0.77 -15.82
CA LEU A 18 12.99 -0.25 -14.78
C LEU A 18 13.69 -0.14 -13.42
N PRO A 19 13.47 0.96 -12.67
CA PRO A 19 14.09 1.14 -11.35
C PRO A 19 13.59 0.15 -10.29
N HIS A 20 12.44 -0.50 -10.50
CA HIS A 20 11.83 -1.47 -9.60
C HIS A 20 11.53 -2.80 -10.34
N PRO A 21 12.56 -3.64 -10.57
CA PRO A 21 12.46 -4.77 -11.50
C PRO A 21 11.93 -6.07 -10.90
N LEU A 22 11.65 -6.16 -9.58
CA LEU A 22 11.42 -7.46 -8.92
C LEU A 22 10.35 -8.31 -9.60
N TYR A 23 9.20 -7.70 -9.90
CA TYR A 23 8.13 -8.40 -10.61
C TYR A 23 8.58 -8.98 -11.96
N HIS A 24 9.34 -8.22 -12.74
CA HIS A 24 9.82 -8.64 -14.07
C HIS A 24 10.83 -9.79 -13.94
N PHE A 25 11.75 -9.71 -12.97
CA PHE A 25 12.67 -10.80 -12.65
C PHE A 25 11.95 -12.08 -12.25
N LEU A 26 10.92 -11.99 -11.40
CA LEU A 26 10.13 -13.14 -11.00
C LEU A 26 9.36 -13.76 -12.17
N VAL A 27 8.81 -12.94 -13.07
CA VAL A 27 8.14 -13.44 -14.28
C VAL A 27 9.12 -14.18 -15.19
N MET A 28 10.30 -13.63 -15.45
CA MET A 28 11.34 -14.30 -16.24
C MET A 28 11.81 -15.61 -15.58
N LEU A 29 11.97 -15.60 -14.25
CA LEU A 29 12.35 -16.80 -13.50
C LEU A 29 11.32 -17.91 -13.64
N ILE A 30 10.03 -17.63 -13.42
CA ILE A 30 8.95 -18.63 -13.55
C ILE A 30 8.81 -19.11 -14.99
N LYS A 31 8.93 -18.20 -15.97
CA LYS A 31 8.93 -18.52 -17.40
C LYS A 31 10.01 -19.58 -17.68
N ASN A 32 11.23 -19.37 -17.21
CA ASN A 32 12.37 -20.23 -17.51
C ASN A 32 12.39 -21.52 -16.67
N LEU A 33 11.87 -21.51 -15.43
CA LEU A 33 11.79 -22.71 -14.59
C LEU A 33 10.69 -23.69 -15.04
N PHE A 34 9.54 -23.18 -15.51
CA PHE A 34 8.37 -24.00 -15.83
C PHE A 34 8.05 -24.04 -17.33
N SER A 35 8.90 -23.43 -18.17
CA SER A 35 8.68 -23.29 -19.62
C SER A 35 7.31 -22.67 -19.96
N PHE A 36 6.84 -21.75 -19.12
CA PHE A 36 5.60 -21.01 -19.31
C PHE A 36 5.78 -19.83 -20.25
N ASP A 37 4.67 -19.29 -20.79
CA ASP A 37 4.70 -17.97 -21.42
C ASP A 37 4.67 -16.85 -20.35
N TYR A 38 4.97 -15.62 -20.77
CA TYR A 38 4.99 -14.44 -19.88
C TYR A 38 3.65 -14.21 -19.15
N ALA A 39 2.52 -14.52 -19.78
CA ALA A 39 1.21 -14.29 -19.20
C ALA A 39 0.93 -15.31 -18.08
N LYS A 40 1.18 -16.60 -18.31
CA LYS A 40 1.06 -17.66 -17.28
C LYS A 40 2.00 -17.40 -16.11
N SER A 41 3.26 -17.03 -16.38
CA SER A 41 4.22 -16.67 -15.33
C SER A 41 3.74 -15.48 -14.49
N SER A 42 3.18 -14.46 -15.13
CA SER A 42 2.56 -13.31 -14.44
C SER A 42 1.41 -13.75 -13.52
N VAL A 43 0.51 -14.61 -14.01
CA VAL A 43 -0.61 -15.13 -13.20
C VAL A 43 -0.08 -15.83 -11.94
N VAL A 44 0.93 -16.69 -12.07
CA VAL A 44 1.54 -17.38 -10.91
C VAL A 44 2.04 -16.38 -9.87
N ILE A 45 2.80 -15.36 -10.29
CA ILE A 45 3.35 -14.35 -9.38
C ILE A 45 2.26 -13.52 -8.71
N VAL A 46 1.26 -13.07 -9.48
CA VAL A 46 0.16 -12.26 -8.97
C VAL A 46 -0.70 -13.05 -7.98
N VAL A 47 -1.06 -14.29 -8.32
CA VAL A 47 -1.84 -15.17 -7.43
C VAL A 47 -1.06 -15.46 -6.15
N ALA A 48 0.23 -15.75 -6.25
CA ALA A 48 1.08 -15.97 -5.09
C ALA A 48 1.16 -14.74 -4.18
N ALA A 49 1.24 -13.52 -4.75
CA ALA A 49 1.26 -12.29 -3.99
C ALA A 49 -0.07 -12.01 -3.28
N ILE A 50 -1.21 -12.19 -3.96
CA ILE A 50 -2.55 -12.05 -3.38
C ILE A 50 -2.76 -13.07 -2.25
N TYR A 51 -2.38 -14.33 -2.49
CA TYR A 51 -2.49 -15.38 -1.48
C TYR A 51 -1.59 -15.13 -0.28
N GLY A 52 -0.35 -14.69 -0.51
CA GLY A 52 0.57 -14.27 0.54
C GLY A 52 0.00 -13.14 1.39
N LEU A 53 -0.61 -12.12 0.76
CA LEU A 53 -1.30 -11.03 1.46
C LEU A 53 -2.47 -11.55 2.31
N SER A 54 -3.28 -12.45 1.76
CA SER A 54 -4.40 -13.08 2.46
C SER A 54 -3.94 -13.86 3.69
N ILE A 55 -2.84 -14.61 3.59
CA ILE A 55 -2.27 -15.34 4.73
C ILE A 55 -1.80 -14.36 5.82
N LEU A 56 -1.13 -13.27 5.45
CA LEU A 56 -0.66 -12.28 6.41
C LEU A 56 -1.82 -11.58 7.12
N ASN A 57 -2.86 -11.19 6.39
CA ASN A 57 -4.09 -10.62 6.95
C ASN A 57 -4.75 -11.60 7.91
N TYR A 58 -4.93 -12.86 7.50
CA TYR A 58 -5.47 -13.91 8.36
C TYR A 58 -4.65 -14.07 9.65
N ARG A 59 -3.32 -14.13 9.57
CA ARG A 59 -2.44 -14.28 10.75
C ARG A 59 -2.54 -13.12 11.74
N ILE A 60 -2.84 -11.92 11.26
CA ILE A 60 -3.06 -10.74 12.12
C ILE A 60 -4.47 -10.82 12.73
N LEU A 61 -5.49 -11.07 11.92
CA LEU A 61 -6.89 -11.05 12.35
C LEU A 61 -7.25 -12.23 13.27
N ALA A 62 -6.73 -13.43 13.01
CA ALA A 62 -7.00 -14.64 13.79
C ALA A 62 -6.51 -14.59 15.25
N ARG A 63 -5.75 -13.55 15.61
CA ARG A 63 -5.36 -13.29 17.02
C ARG A 63 -6.53 -12.79 17.87
N TYR A 64 -7.55 -12.23 17.24
CA TYR A 64 -8.62 -11.49 17.93
C TYR A 64 -10.02 -12.08 17.70
N ILE A 65 -10.16 -12.96 16.72
CA ILE A 65 -11.44 -13.55 16.32
C ILE A 65 -11.25 -15.01 15.90
N ASN A 66 -12.36 -15.75 15.80
CA ASN A 66 -12.31 -17.14 15.36
C ASN A 66 -11.75 -17.27 13.93
N PRO A 67 -11.11 -18.41 13.60
CA PRO A 67 -10.44 -18.61 12.31
C PRO A 67 -11.32 -18.41 11.07
N ILE A 68 -12.59 -18.84 11.11
CA ILE A 68 -13.51 -18.73 9.97
C ILE A 68 -13.78 -17.26 9.67
N LEU A 69 -14.09 -16.47 10.70
CA LEU A 69 -14.29 -15.04 10.55
C LEU A 69 -13.00 -14.32 10.13
N ALA A 70 -11.83 -14.77 10.60
CA ALA A 70 -10.55 -14.21 10.17
C ALA A 70 -10.26 -14.47 8.69
N VAL A 71 -10.62 -15.66 8.18
CA VAL A 71 -10.56 -15.96 6.74
C VAL A 71 -11.49 -15.03 5.96
N LEU A 72 -12.75 -14.90 6.40
CA LEU A 72 -13.72 -14.03 5.75
C LEU A 72 -13.23 -12.57 5.69
N LEU A 73 -12.80 -12.01 6.83
CA LEU A 73 -12.31 -10.64 6.90
C LEU A 73 -11.00 -10.45 6.13
N SER A 74 -10.14 -11.47 6.07
CA SER A 74 -8.95 -11.44 5.22
C SER A 74 -9.31 -11.31 3.74
N VAL A 75 -10.30 -12.09 3.27
CA VAL A 75 -10.83 -11.97 1.90
C VAL A 75 -11.48 -10.61 1.69
N CYS A 76 -12.27 -10.11 2.65
CA CYS A 76 -12.84 -8.76 2.57
C CYS A 76 -11.74 -7.70 2.37
N MET A 77 -10.62 -7.78 3.09
CA MET A 77 -9.49 -6.85 2.92
C MET A 77 -8.87 -6.85 1.51
N LEU A 78 -9.02 -7.92 0.75
CA LEU A 78 -8.57 -7.99 -0.66
C LEU A 78 -9.54 -7.30 -1.62
N LEU A 79 -10.80 -7.12 -1.20
CA LEU A 79 -11.87 -6.57 -2.04
C LEU A 79 -12.19 -5.10 -1.75
N ILE A 80 -11.85 -4.59 -0.57
CA ILE A 80 -12.17 -3.23 -0.14
C ILE A 80 -11.77 -2.18 -1.18
N THR A 81 -12.72 -1.32 -1.53
CA THR A 81 -12.51 -0.10 -2.34
C THR A 81 -13.20 1.10 -1.68
N PRO A 82 -12.89 2.34 -2.07
CA PRO A 82 -13.61 3.53 -1.64
C PRO A 82 -15.13 3.44 -1.87
N LEU A 83 -15.92 4.19 -1.08
CA LEU A 83 -17.36 4.26 -1.33
C LEU A 83 -17.65 5.00 -2.63
N GLN A 84 -18.36 4.36 -3.56
CA GLN A 84 -18.59 4.88 -4.91
C GLN A 84 -19.83 5.79 -5.00
N ALA A 85 -20.14 6.55 -3.95
CA ALA A 85 -21.39 7.33 -3.87
C ALA A 85 -21.52 8.40 -4.96
N VAL A 86 -20.41 8.96 -5.45
CA VAL A 86 -20.39 9.96 -6.53
C VAL A 86 -20.30 9.36 -7.93
N TYR A 87 -20.15 8.04 -8.07
CA TYR A 87 -20.05 7.38 -9.38
C TYR A 87 -21.20 7.72 -10.36
N PRO A 88 -22.48 7.82 -9.93
CA PRO A 88 -23.55 8.19 -10.86
C PRO A 88 -23.35 9.55 -11.55
N LEU A 89 -22.63 10.48 -10.90
CA LEU A 89 -22.33 11.81 -11.40
C LEU A 89 -20.99 11.86 -12.13
N ASP A 90 -19.94 11.32 -11.51
CA ASP A 90 -18.56 11.45 -12.00
C ASP A 90 -18.14 10.36 -12.99
N LYS A 91 -18.88 9.24 -13.08
CA LYS A 91 -18.64 8.11 -13.98
C LYS A 91 -17.31 7.35 -13.80
N HIS A 92 -16.48 7.72 -12.83
CA HIS A 92 -15.26 7.00 -12.47
C HIS A 92 -15.42 6.22 -11.15
N LEU A 93 -15.14 4.92 -11.17
CA LEU A 93 -15.22 4.03 -10.00
C LEU A 93 -13.94 3.99 -9.17
N TYR A 94 -12.82 4.44 -9.73
CA TYR A 94 -11.49 4.33 -9.14
C TYR A 94 -10.70 5.64 -9.24
N PHE A 95 -10.64 6.24 -10.43
CA PHE A 95 -9.97 7.50 -10.73
C PHE A 95 -10.51 8.64 -9.87
N GLY A 96 -9.60 9.45 -9.31
CA GLY A 96 -9.92 10.51 -8.36
C GLY A 96 -10.14 10.06 -6.91
N TYR A 97 -10.30 8.77 -6.63
CA TYR A 97 -10.32 8.26 -5.25
C TYR A 97 -8.91 7.98 -4.74
N VAL A 98 -8.69 7.99 -3.42
CA VAL A 98 -7.52 7.30 -2.87
C VAL A 98 -7.84 5.82 -2.82
N GLY A 99 -7.42 5.07 -3.85
CA GLY A 99 -7.68 3.64 -3.98
C GLY A 99 -7.11 2.84 -2.81
N ILE A 100 -7.69 1.66 -2.52
CA ILE A 100 -7.24 0.77 -1.44
C ILE A 100 -6.72 -0.53 -2.06
N THR A 101 -7.53 -1.15 -2.91
CA THR A 101 -7.18 -2.32 -3.72
C THR A 101 -7.01 -1.92 -5.18
N THR A 102 -6.11 -2.62 -5.88
CA THR A 102 -5.87 -2.45 -7.31
C THR A 102 -5.46 -3.82 -7.83
N TYR A 103 -5.91 -4.18 -9.03
CA TYR A 103 -5.62 -5.49 -9.62
C TYR A 103 -4.77 -5.40 -10.89
N HIS A 104 -4.71 -4.21 -11.49
CA HIS A 104 -4.03 -3.97 -12.76
C HIS A 104 -2.54 -3.65 -12.59
N SER A 105 -2.09 -3.31 -11.37
CA SER A 105 -0.69 -3.04 -11.07
C SER A 105 -0.05 -4.26 -10.39
N PRO A 106 0.61 -5.15 -11.14
CA PRO A 106 1.21 -6.35 -10.57
C PRO A 106 2.35 -6.02 -9.59
N THR A 107 3.05 -4.90 -9.78
CA THR A 107 4.07 -4.42 -8.84
C THR A 107 3.47 -3.99 -7.50
N MET A 108 2.26 -3.42 -7.49
CA MET A 108 1.54 -3.10 -6.26
C MET A 108 1.02 -4.36 -5.56
N LEU A 109 0.51 -5.34 -6.32
CA LEU A 109 0.08 -6.61 -5.77
C LEU A 109 1.24 -7.34 -5.07
N LEU A 110 2.43 -7.30 -5.67
CA LEU A 110 3.66 -7.83 -5.07
C LEU A 110 4.14 -7.01 -3.86
N LEU A 111 4.05 -5.68 -3.94
CA LEU A 111 4.47 -4.79 -2.85
C LEU A 111 3.66 -5.00 -1.56
N LYS A 112 2.34 -5.16 -1.66
CA LYS A 112 1.45 -5.20 -0.48
C LYS A 112 1.86 -6.21 0.59
N PRO A 113 2.06 -7.52 0.31
CA PRO A 113 2.47 -8.47 1.34
C PRO A 113 3.84 -8.13 1.94
N LEU A 114 4.79 -7.66 1.11
CA LEU A 114 6.10 -7.23 1.57
C LEU A 114 6.00 -6.00 2.49
N SER A 115 5.15 -5.03 2.13
CA SER A 115 4.95 -3.80 2.91
C SER A 115 4.27 -4.08 4.24
N LEU A 116 3.35 -5.04 4.30
CA LEU A 116 2.72 -5.45 5.57
C LEU A 116 3.74 -6.14 6.48
N LEU A 117 4.61 -7.00 5.93
CA LEU A 117 5.68 -7.63 6.68
C LEU A 117 6.66 -6.58 7.23
N ALA A 118 7.14 -5.69 6.35
CA ALA A 118 8.04 -4.60 6.72
C ALA A 118 7.41 -3.66 7.75
N PHE A 119 6.12 -3.33 7.61
CA PHE A 119 5.37 -2.54 8.58
C PHE A 119 5.34 -3.22 9.96
N CYS A 120 5.03 -4.51 10.03
CA CYS A 120 5.00 -5.25 11.30
C CYS A 120 6.38 -5.25 11.97
N TYR A 121 7.46 -5.41 11.22
CA TYR A 121 8.82 -5.34 11.76
C TYR A 121 9.24 -3.92 12.15
N ALA A 122 8.82 -2.90 11.41
CA ALA A 122 9.03 -1.50 11.81
C ALA A 122 8.32 -1.23 13.13
N LEU A 123 7.06 -1.65 13.27
CA LEU A 123 6.32 -1.53 14.52
C LEU A 123 7.04 -2.25 15.66
N LYS A 124 7.45 -3.52 15.47
CA LYS A 124 8.22 -4.29 16.47
C LYS A 124 9.50 -3.54 16.88
N ALA A 125 10.28 -3.06 15.90
CA ALA A 125 11.53 -2.36 16.15
C ALA A 125 11.35 -1.04 16.91
N ALA A 126 10.23 -0.34 16.73
CA ALA A 126 9.92 0.88 17.47
C ALA A 126 9.41 0.61 18.90
N THR A 127 8.78 -0.54 19.13
CA THR A 127 8.06 -0.82 20.38
C THR A 127 8.78 -1.73 21.36
N THR A 128 9.67 -2.57 20.85
CA THR A 128 10.35 -3.61 21.63
C THR A 128 11.76 -3.14 22.00
N THR A 129 12.17 -3.40 23.24
CA THR A 129 13.51 -3.07 23.76
C THR A 129 14.42 -4.28 23.88
N GLU A 130 13.97 -5.45 23.42
CA GLU A 130 14.73 -6.70 23.46
C GLU A 130 16.03 -6.60 22.66
N GLU A 131 16.98 -7.45 23.05
CA GLU A 131 18.31 -7.53 22.46
C GLU A 131 18.29 -7.91 20.97
N ARG A 132 19.47 -7.83 20.34
CA ARG A 132 19.71 -8.01 18.90
C ARG A 132 19.11 -9.32 18.35
N ASP A 133 17.94 -9.21 17.75
CA ASP A 133 17.27 -10.30 17.05
C ASP A 133 17.70 -10.35 15.57
N LEU A 134 18.90 -10.87 15.33
CA LEU A 134 19.54 -10.85 14.01
C LEU A 134 18.69 -11.51 12.90
N PRO A 135 18.01 -12.66 13.13
CA PRO A 135 17.12 -13.25 12.13
C PRO A 135 15.97 -12.31 11.74
N ASN A 136 15.33 -11.66 12.72
CA ASN A 136 14.28 -10.70 12.42
C ASN A 136 14.83 -9.41 11.80
N ALA A 137 16.07 -9.01 12.09
CA ALA A 137 16.78 -7.94 11.38
C ALA A 137 16.88 -8.22 9.90
N PHE A 138 17.32 -9.45 9.59
CA PHE A 138 17.56 -9.86 8.23
C PHE A 138 16.26 -9.92 7.44
N ILE A 139 15.20 -10.51 8.01
CA ILE A 139 13.88 -10.53 7.39
C ILE A 139 13.34 -9.12 7.21
N PHE A 140 13.53 -8.23 8.19
CA PHE A 140 13.11 -6.84 8.09
C PHE A 140 13.83 -6.11 6.95
N ALA A 141 15.16 -6.17 6.91
CA ALA A 141 15.98 -5.54 5.87
C ALA A 141 15.61 -6.06 4.48
N LEU A 142 15.44 -7.39 4.36
CA LEU A 142 15.08 -8.06 3.11
C LEU A 142 13.67 -7.67 2.66
N SER A 143 12.73 -7.55 3.59
CA SER A 143 11.36 -7.10 3.29
C SER A 143 11.35 -5.66 2.76
N LEU A 144 12.16 -4.75 3.33
CA LEU A 144 12.28 -3.37 2.85
C LEU A 144 13.00 -3.30 1.49
N PHE A 145 14.07 -4.08 1.32
CA PHE A 145 14.77 -4.17 0.04
C PHE A 145 13.81 -4.61 -1.07
N PHE A 146 13.10 -5.73 -0.86
CA PHE A 146 12.12 -6.24 -1.82
C PHE A 146 10.91 -5.33 -1.99
N CYS A 147 10.48 -4.60 -0.96
CA CYS A 147 9.50 -3.52 -1.12
C CYS A 147 9.98 -2.52 -2.16
N GLY A 148 11.16 -1.94 -1.94
CA GLY A 148 11.70 -0.90 -2.82
C GLY A 148 11.87 -1.36 -4.26
N ILE A 149 12.45 -2.55 -4.47
CA ILE A 149 12.62 -3.09 -5.84
C ILE A 149 11.34 -3.67 -6.45
N SER A 150 10.24 -3.81 -5.68
CA SER A 150 8.89 -4.02 -6.22
C SER A 150 8.26 -2.70 -6.65
N LYS A 151 8.27 -1.72 -5.75
CA LYS A 151 7.87 -0.33 -5.99
C LYS A 151 8.29 0.54 -4.79
N PRO A 152 8.88 1.74 -4.99
CA PRO A 152 9.37 2.58 -3.90
C PRO A 152 8.29 3.11 -2.95
N ASN A 153 7.02 3.10 -3.36
CA ASN A 153 5.96 3.87 -2.73
C ASN A 153 5.79 3.66 -1.22
N PHE A 154 6.01 2.44 -0.73
CA PHE A 154 5.99 2.17 0.71
C PHE A 154 7.21 2.76 1.43
N LEU A 155 8.41 2.65 0.83
CA LEU A 155 9.65 3.15 1.42
C LEU A 155 9.61 4.67 1.61
N ILE A 156 9.06 5.38 0.63
CA ILE A 156 8.92 6.84 0.66
C ILE A 156 8.04 7.29 1.85
N ILE A 157 7.00 6.54 2.20
CA ILE A 157 6.10 6.89 3.31
C ILE A 157 6.56 6.35 4.66
N ILE A 158 7.10 5.12 4.72
CA ILE A 158 7.46 4.50 6.00
C ILE A 158 8.67 5.18 6.64
N LEU A 159 9.61 5.69 5.84
CA LEU A 159 10.81 6.38 6.35
C LEU A 159 10.46 7.60 7.21
N PRO A 160 9.75 8.63 6.70
CA PRO A 160 9.35 9.77 7.52
C PRO A 160 8.32 9.36 8.58
N ALA A 161 7.43 8.41 8.28
CA ALA A 161 6.43 7.96 9.23
C ALA A 161 7.04 7.29 10.46
N PHE A 162 8.08 6.48 10.30
CA PHE A 162 8.77 5.81 11.40
C PHE A 162 9.44 6.83 12.34
N VAL A 163 10.13 7.83 11.80
CA VAL A 163 10.77 8.87 12.61
C VAL A 163 9.73 9.71 13.36
N LEU A 164 8.67 10.14 12.67
CA LEU A 164 7.57 10.88 13.31
C LEU A 164 6.85 10.04 14.36
N PHE A 165 6.63 8.76 14.09
CA PHE A 165 6.05 7.82 15.05
C PHE A 165 6.91 7.72 16.31
N LEU A 166 8.23 7.55 16.17
CA LEU A 166 9.17 7.52 17.30
C LEU A 166 9.15 8.81 18.13
N LEU A 167 9.02 9.96 17.47
CA LEU A 167 8.84 11.26 18.14
C LEU A 167 7.55 11.28 18.96
N LEU A 168 6.42 10.87 18.37
CA LEU A 168 5.11 10.88 19.02
C LEU A 168 5.02 9.91 20.20
N ILE A 169 5.72 8.77 20.16
CA ILE A 169 5.73 7.81 21.27
C ILE A 169 6.90 8.02 22.24
N GLY A 170 7.73 9.05 22.06
CA GLY A 170 8.86 9.36 22.93
C GLY A 170 9.98 8.32 22.93
N ARG A 171 10.20 7.61 21.81
CA ARG A 171 11.15 6.50 21.68
C ARG A 171 12.33 6.78 20.74
N VAL A 172 12.51 8.01 20.28
CA VAL A 172 13.61 8.40 19.37
C VAL A 172 14.97 7.94 19.88
N ARG A 173 15.36 8.38 21.08
CA ARG A 173 16.69 8.06 21.65
C ARG A 173 16.92 6.54 21.78
N PRO A 174 16.10 5.76 22.51
CA PRO A 174 16.39 4.33 22.69
C PRO A 174 16.41 3.52 21.39
N VAL A 175 15.58 3.90 20.41
CA VAL A 175 15.52 3.18 19.12
C VAL A 175 16.68 3.59 18.20
N LEU A 176 16.97 4.89 18.08
CA LEU A 176 18.04 5.38 17.19
C LEU A 176 19.46 5.22 17.77
N THR A 177 19.62 4.86 19.04
CA THR A 177 20.93 4.40 19.56
C THR A 177 21.22 2.95 19.23
N ASN A 178 20.22 2.19 18.76
CA ASN A 178 20.42 0.80 18.40
C ASN A 178 20.96 0.70 16.98
N GLY A 179 22.25 0.33 16.85
CA GLY A 179 22.93 0.07 15.57
C GLY A 179 22.15 -0.84 14.62
N TYR A 180 21.35 -1.77 15.17
CA TYR A 180 20.44 -2.64 14.42
C TYR A 180 19.48 -1.86 13.51
N VAL A 181 18.93 -0.74 13.99
CA VAL A 181 17.91 0.01 13.24
C VAL A 181 18.53 0.66 12.01
N TYR A 182 19.79 1.06 12.08
CA TYR A 182 20.50 1.58 10.91
C TYR A 182 20.69 0.51 9.84
N GLY A 183 21.12 -0.70 10.23
CA GLY A 183 21.31 -1.80 9.28
C GLY A 183 20.00 -2.36 8.74
N ALA A 184 18.99 -2.56 9.60
CA ALA A 184 17.76 -3.24 9.25
C ALA A 184 16.70 -2.34 8.63
N PHE A 185 16.68 -1.04 8.96
CA PHE A 185 15.68 -0.08 8.47
C PHE A 185 16.28 0.97 7.54
N PHE A 186 17.21 1.79 8.02
CA PHE A 186 17.67 2.96 7.26
C PHE A 186 18.52 2.58 6.04
N LEU A 187 19.46 1.65 6.18
CA LEU A 187 20.37 1.23 5.11
C LEU A 187 19.62 0.71 3.87
N PRO A 188 18.72 -0.29 3.96
CA PRO A 188 18.01 -0.79 2.77
C PRO A 188 17.13 0.29 2.15
N ILE A 189 16.51 1.17 2.94
CA ILE A 189 15.67 2.25 2.44
C ILE A 189 16.50 3.27 1.66
N PHE A 190 17.55 3.82 2.27
CA PHE A 190 18.40 4.83 1.62
C PHE A 190 19.12 4.27 0.40
N LEU A 191 19.60 3.02 0.47
CA LEU A 191 20.24 2.37 -0.66
C LEU A 191 19.27 2.25 -1.83
N VAL A 192 18.08 1.67 -1.63
CA VAL A 192 17.14 1.43 -2.73
C VAL A 192 16.55 2.74 -3.26
N LEU A 193 16.09 3.64 -2.38
CA LEU A 193 15.55 4.93 -2.81
C LEU A 193 16.61 5.79 -3.51
N GLY A 194 17.85 5.79 -3.01
CA GLY A 194 18.96 6.52 -3.63
C GLY A 194 19.24 6.00 -5.03
N LEU A 195 19.43 4.68 -5.18
CA LEU A 195 19.65 4.06 -6.49
C LEU A 195 18.51 4.33 -7.47
N GLN A 196 17.26 4.23 -7.00
CA GLN A 196 16.09 4.51 -7.84
C GLN A 196 15.97 5.98 -8.21
N PHE A 197 16.30 6.90 -7.30
CA PHE A 197 16.31 8.32 -7.59
C PHE A 197 17.33 8.66 -8.67
N PHE A 198 18.57 8.17 -8.53
CA PHE A 198 19.59 8.39 -9.55
C PHE A 198 19.19 7.78 -10.90
N HIS A 199 18.69 6.55 -10.91
CA HIS A 199 18.28 5.89 -12.15
C HIS A 199 17.09 6.58 -12.85
N ALA A 200 16.06 6.95 -12.08
CA ALA A 200 14.81 7.48 -12.63
C ALA A 200 14.90 8.98 -12.98
N TYR A 201 15.50 9.80 -12.12
CA TYR A 201 15.41 11.27 -12.21
C TYR A 201 16.74 11.95 -12.53
N TYR A 202 17.89 11.37 -12.16
CA TYR A 202 19.19 11.98 -12.47
C TYR A 202 19.70 11.53 -13.85
N TYR A 203 19.78 10.21 -14.07
CA TYR A 203 20.23 9.63 -15.34
C TYR A 203 19.12 9.52 -16.39
N GLN A 204 17.86 9.77 -16.01
CA GLN A 204 16.72 9.73 -16.92
C GLN A 204 16.64 8.41 -17.71
N SER A 205 17.08 7.28 -17.11
CA SER A 205 17.33 6.05 -17.85
C SER A 205 16.09 5.50 -18.55
N LEU A 206 14.91 5.66 -17.94
CA LEU A 206 13.65 5.27 -18.57
C LEU A 206 13.24 6.23 -19.71
N SER A 207 13.39 7.54 -19.51
CA SER A 207 13.06 8.55 -20.53
C SER A 207 13.95 8.37 -21.76
N LEU A 208 15.26 8.19 -21.56
CA LEU A 208 16.23 7.84 -22.61
C LEU A 208 15.90 6.50 -23.28
N GLY A 209 15.60 5.47 -22.50
CA GLY A 209 15.28 4.13 -23.01
C GLY A 209 13.95 4.06 -23.79
N THR A 210 13.04 5.01 -23.55
CA THR A 210 11.72 5.07 -24.22
C THR A 210 11.59 6.19 -25.25
N GLY A 211 12.59 7.08 -25.36
CA GLY A 211 12.54 8.25 -26.22
C GLY A 211 11.53 9.32 -25.79
N ASN A 212 11.08 9.29 -24.54
CA ASN A 212 10.11 10.26 -24.01
C ASN A 212 10.81 11.44 -23.31
N GLU A 213 10.04 12.51 -23.07
CA GLU A 213 10.48 13.68 -22.31
C GLU A 213 11.03 13.32 -20.93
N GLU A 214 11.93 14.15 -20.40
CA GLU A 214 12.45 13.97 -19.06
C GLU A 214 11.34 14.06 -18.00
N SER A 215 11.51 13.27 -16.95
CA SER A 215 10.59 13.25 -15.82
C SER A 215 11.32 13.68 -14.56
N HIS A 216 10.74 14.64 -13.85
CA HIS A 216 11.27 15.20 -12.60
C HIS A 216 10.18 15.14 -11.53
N ILE A 217 10.57 15.12 -10.26
CA ILE A 217 9.60 15.25 -9.16
C ILE A 217 9.25 16.74 -9.03
N ALA A 218 7.97 17.06 -9.07
CA ALA A 218 7.48 18.42 -8.89
C ALA A 218 6.42 18.50 -7.78
N PHE A 219 6.41 19.62 -7.07
CA PHE A 219 5.33 19.99 -6.18
C PHE A 219 4.23 20.65 -7.02
N LEU A 220 3.20 19.89 -7.37
CA LEU A 220 2.08 20.30 -8.21
C LEU A 220 0.78 19.95 -7.48
N PRO A 221 0.32 20.80 -6.54
CA PRO A 221 -0.87 20.54 -5.76
C PRO A 221 -2.08 20.26 -6.63
N PHE A 222 -2.68 19.10 -6.39
CA PHE A 222 -3.88 18.53 -6.97
C PHE A 222 -3.82 18.25 -8.48
N GLU A 223 -2.82 18.73 -9.21
CA GLU A 223 -2.70 18.63 -10.67
C GLU A 223 -2.94 17.21 -11.20
N SER A 224 -2.18 16.22 -10.69
CA SER A 224 -2.29 14.84 -11.15
C SER A 224 -3.66 14.21 -10.85
N MET A 225 -4.26 14.55 -9.69
CA MET A 225 -5.55 13.98 -9.27
C MET A 225 -6.73 14.70 -9.93
N GLN A 226 -6.67 16.02 -10.14
CA GLN A 226 -7.73 16.81 -10.77
C GLN A 226 -7.93 16.44 -12.24
N HIS A 227 -6.86 15.96 -12.90
CA HIS A 227 -6.97 15.37 -14.23
C HIS A 227 -8.02 14.26 -14.31
N TYR A 228 -8.22 13.52 -13.22
CA TYR A 228 -9.08 12.35 -13.18
C TYR A 228 -10.52 12.63 -12.71
N SER A 229 -10.75 13.68 -11.93
CA SER A 229 -12.07 13.92 -11.32
C SER A 229 -12.18 15.33 -10.76
N GLY A 230 -13.35 15.96 -10.97
CA GLY A 230 -13.71 17.23 -10.34
C GLY A 230 -14.14 17.12 -8.86
N PHE A 231 -14.50 15.91 -8.40
CA PHE A 231 -15.05 15.66 -7.05
C PHE A 231 -14.01 15.17 -6.04
N LEU A 232 -12.80 15.76 -6.05
CA LEU A 232 -11.68 15.24 -5.25
C LEU A 232 -11.97 15.25 -3.74
N VAL A 233 -12.66 16.28 -3.24
CA VAL A 233 -12.96 16.40 -1.80
C VAL A 233 -13.92 15.30 -1.38
N GLU A 234 -14.99 15.09 -2.12
CA GLU A 234 -15.98 14.05 -1.88
C GLU A 234 -15.33 12.67 -1.96
N LYS A 235 -14.56 12.41 -3.01
CA LYS A 235 -13.86 11.14 -3.21
C LYS A 235 -12.83 10.87 -2.13
N PHE A 236 -12.13 11.90 -1.64
CA PHE A 236 -11.22 11.78 -0.50
C PHE A 236 -11.97 11.29 0.74
N PHE A 237 -13.07 11.94 1.12
CA PHE A 237 -13.84 11.52 2.30
C PHE A 237 -14.43 10.12 2.12
N LEU A 238 -14.94 9.80 0.93
CA LEU A 238 -15.45 8.47 0.60
C LEU A 238 -14.37 7.37 0.60
N SER A 239 -13.10 7.73 0.40
CA SER A 239 -11.97 6.82 0.58
C SER A 239 -11.67 6.55 2.05
N VAL A 240 -11.71 7.57 2.92
CA VAL A 240 -11.25 7.49 4.32
C VAL A 240 -12.37 7.31 5.35
N VAL A 241 -13.63 7.27 4.93
CA VAL A 241 -14.77 7.36 5.85
C VAL A 241 -14.78 6.26 6.92
N PHE A 242 -14.37 5.03 6.60
CA PHE A 242 -14.26 3.95 7.60
C PHE A 242 -13.25 4.26 8.73
N PRO A 243 -11.94 4.43 8.45
CA PRO A 243 -10.98 4.78 9.51
C PRO A 243 -11.31 6.11 10.19
N LEU A 244 -11.86 7.08 9.46
CA LEU A 244 -12.31 8.36 10.03
C LEU A 244 -13.45 8.16 11.03
N LEU A 245 -14.47 7.36 10.71
CA LEU A 245 -15.59 7.13 11.61
C LEU A 245 -15.16 6.39 12.88
N VAL A 246 -14.27 5.40 12.75
CA VAL A 246 -13.73 4.68 13.91
C VAL A 246 -12.94 5.62 14.81
N PHE A 247 -12.10 6.48 14.22
CA PHE A 247 -11.41 7.54 14.95
C PHE A 247 -12.39 8.47 15.69
N LEU A 248 -13.45 8.94 15.03
CA LEU A 248 -14.45 9.82 15.65
C LEU A 248 -15.24 9.14 16.77
N CYS A 249 -15.48 7.83 16.67
CA CYS A 249 -16.18 7.07 17.70
C CYS A 249 -15.31 6.77 18.93
N TYR A 250 -14.00 6.56 18.74
CA TYR A 250 -13.06 6.06 19.75
C TYR A 250 -11.72 6.82 19.78
N PRO A 251 -11.69 8.17 19.84
CA PRO A 251 -10.48 8.95 19.56
C PRO A 251 -9.34 8.70 20.55
N LYS A 252 -9.66 8.45 21.82
CA LYS A 252 -8.66 8.26 22.89
C LYS A 252 -7.95 6.91 22.76
N GLU A 253 -8.71 5.86 22.49
CA GLU A 253 -8.22 4.49 22.32
C GLU A 253 -7.51 4.33 20.96
N TYR A 254 -8.03 4.97 19.92
CA TYR A 254 -7.48 4.94 18.57
C TYR A 254 -6.02 5.41 18.52
N PHE A 255 -5.71 6.56 19.14
CA PHE A 255 -4.33 7.08 19.17
C PHE A 255 -3.40 6.36 20.16
N LYS A 256 -3.95 5.62 21.14
CA LYS A 256 -3.13 4.77 22.02
C LYS A 256 -2.68 3.49 21.31
N ASN A 257 -3.41 3.03 20.30
CA ASN A 257 -3.02 1.86 19.54
C ASN A 257 -1.85 2.21 18.61
N ARG A 258 -0.70 1.59 18.86
CA ARG A 258 0.56 1.87 18.17
C ARG A 258 0.53 1.51 16.68
N ALA A 259 -0.17 0.44 16.32
CA ALA A 259 -0.28 0.01 14.93
C ALA A 259 -1.17 0.96 14.12
N VAL A 260 -2.28 1.38 14.73
CA VAL A 260 -3.17 2.42 14.16
C VAL A 260 -2.43 3.74 14.00
N LEU A 261 -1.68 4.18 15.01
CA LEU A 261 -0.91 5.42 14.94
C LEU A 261 0.12 5.39 13.80
N LEU A 262 0.96 4.36 13.72
CA LEU A 262 1.97 4.25 12.67
C LEU A 262 1.34 4.13 11.27
N SER A 263 0.28 3.34 11.11
CA SER A 263 -0.43 3.20 9.83
C SER A 263 -1.15 4.49 9.43
N GLY A 264 -1.70 5.24 10.38
CA GLY A 264 -2.27 6.57 10.18
C GLY A 264 -1.24 7.58 9.69
N ILE A 265 -0.03 7.60 10.25
CA ILE A 265 1.06 8.47 9.80
C ILE A 265 1.52 8.07 8.37
N CYS A 266 1.63 6.77 8.09
CA CYS A 266 1.91 6.29 6.73
C CYS A 266 0.83 6.72 5.73
N CYS A 267 -0.44 6.60 6.11
CA CYS A 267 -1.58 7.06 5.31
C CYS A 267 -1.52 8.57 5.05
N PHE A 268 -1.25 9.36 6.08
CA PHE A 268 -1.09 10.81 5.96
C PHE A 268 0.04 11.19 5.00
N GLY A 269 1.22 10.58 5.14
CA GLY A 269 2.34 10.77 4.20
C GLY A 269 1.98 10.35 2.77
N GLY A 270 1.24 9.25 2.62
CA GLY A 270 0.75 8.80 1.32
C GLY A 270 -0.26 9.75 0.68
N ILE A 271 -1.16 10.35 1.47
CA ILE A 271 -2.13 11.37 1.01
C ILE A 271 -1.39 12.63 0.58
N ILE A 272 -0.40 13.10 1.34
CA ILE A 272 0.45 14.24 0.96
C ILE A 272 1.09 13.99 -0.41
N LEU A 273 1.70 12.82 -0.62
CA LEU A 273 2.31 12.49 -1.90
C LEU A 273 1.28 12.42 -3.03
N THR A 274 0.15 11.77 -2.78
CA THR A 274 -0.93 11.59 -3.78
C THR A 274 -1.47 12.92 -4.30
N TYR A 275 -1.66 13.90 -3.41
CA TYR A 275 -2.30 15.16 -3.79
C TYR A 275 -1.32 16.30 -4.03
N LEU A 276 -0.12 16.32 -3.45
CA LEU A 276 0.77 17.48 -3.56
C LEU A 276 1.93 17.30 -4.52
N PHE A 277 2.24 16.05 -4.89
CA PHE A 277 3.39 15.74 -5.73
C PHE A 277 2.95 15.02 -7.00
N ALA A 278 3.62 15.36 -8.09
CA ALA A 278 3.52 14.68 -9.36
C ALA A 278 4.90 14.52 -9.99
N GLU A 279 5.00 13.65 -10.97
CA GLU A 279 6.13 13.67 -11.89
C GLU A 279 5.87 14.70 -13.00
N THR A 280 6.90 15.19 -13.69
CA THR A 280 6.75 16.04 -14.88
C THR A 280 6.88 15.23 -16.17
N GLY A 281 6.65 15.90 -17.30
CA GLY A 281 6.78 15.32 -18.64
C GLY A 281 5.68 14.30 -18.92
N TYR A 282 6.00 13.28 -19.72
CA TYR A 282 5.05 12.25 -20.15
C TYR A 282 4.43 11.42 -19.00
N ARG A 283 4.95 11.53 -17.77
CA ARG A 283 4.49 10.79 -16.59
C ARG A 283 3.62 11.60 -15.63
N LEU A 284 3.31 12.85 -15.97
CA LEU A 284 2.49 13.74 -15.12
C LEU A 284 1.17 13.10 -14.67
N TYR A 285 0.47 12.45 -15.61
CA TYR A 285 -0.80 11.77 -15.37
C TYR A 285 -0.62 10.24 -15.29
N ALA A 286 0.55 9.76 -14.86
CA ALA A 286 0.76 8.34 -14.56
C ALA A 286 0.42 7.99 -13.10
N GLY A 287 0.14 8.99 -12.26
CA GLY A 287 -0.28 8.79 -10.86
C GLY A 287 0.77 8.10 -10.00
N ASN A 288 2.08 8.27 -10.27
CA ASN A 288 3.12 7.49 -9.59
C ASN A 288 3.20 7.71 -8.08
N PHE A 289 2.79 8.89 -7.58
CA PHE A 289 2.69 9.17 -6.15
C PHE A 289 1.39 8.68 -5.52
N TRP A 290 0.34 8.46 -6.30
CA TRP A 290 -0.96 7.95 -5.83
C TRP A 290 -0.84 6.56 -5.19
N TRP A 291 0.07 5.74 -5.68
CA TRP A 291 0.39 4.42 -5.13
C TRP A 291 0.85 4.46 -3.66
N SER A 292 1.46 5.57 -3.21
CA SER A 292 1.82 5.76 -1.80
C SER A 292 0.58 5.98 -0.92
N GLY A 293 -0.39 6.76 -1.40
CA GLY A 293 -1.71 6.87 -0.77
C GLY A 293 -2.38 5.52 -0.65
N GLN A 294 -2.34 4.71 -1.72
CA GLN A 294 -2.95 3.39 -1.72
C GLN A 294 -2.37 2.43 -0.65
N ILE A 295 -1.05 2.34 -0.51
CA ILE A 295 -0.45 1.48 0.53
C ILE A 295 -0.78 1.99 1.93
N GLY A 296 -0.72 3.30 2.13
CA GLY A 296 -1.10 3.92 3.41
C GLY A 296 -2.56 3.63 3.78
N MET A 297 -3.46 3.76 2.81
CA MET A 297 -4.89 3.44 2.96
C MET A 297 -5.12 1.97 3.30
N TYR A 298 -4.43 1.06 2.62
CA TYR A 298 -4.50 -0.37 2.94
C TYR A 298 -4.11 -0.67 4.39
N LEU A 299 -2.98 -0.11 4.86
CA LEU A 299 -2.49 -0.32 6.22
C LEU A 299 -3.46 0.24 7.26
N VAL A 300 -3.95 1.47 7.08
CA VAL A 300 -4.87 2.08 8.05
C VAL A 300 -6.21 1.35 8.09
N PHE A 301 -6.72 0.82 6.96
CA PHE A 301 -7.92 -0.01 6.95
C PHE A 301 -7.71 -1.31 7.76
N LEU A 302 -6.61 -2.01 7.52
CA LEU A 302 -6.31 -3.25 8.23
C LEU A 302 -6.19 -3.01 9.75
N PHE A 303 -5.39 -2.03 10.15
CA PHE A 303 -5.14 -1.81 11.58
C PHE A 303 -6.31 -1.10 12.30
N THR A 304 -7.15 -0.36 11.59
CA THR A 304 -8.44 0.11 12.12
C THR A 304 -9.39 -1.06 12.38
N LEU A 305 -9.48 -2.01 11.45
CA LEU A 305 -10.27 -3.23 11.67
C LEU A 305 -9.72 -4.03 12.86
N VAL A 306 -8.41 -4.25 12.92
CA VAL A 306 -7.76 -4.91 14.05
C VAL A 306 -8.09 -4.22 15.37
N PHE A 307 -8.03 -2.89 15.41
CA PHE A 307 -8.40 -2.11 16.59
C PHE A 307 -9.84 -2.38 17.05
N LEU A 308 -10.81 -2.41 16.13
CA LEU A 308 -12.20 -2.74 16.47
C LEU A 308 -12.33 -4.17 17.02
N LEU A 309 -11.67 -5.14 16.39
CA LEU A 309 -11.75 -6.54 16.81
C LEU A 309 -11.08 -6.76 18.18
N GLU A 310 -9.90 -6.19 18.39
CA GLU A 310 -9.15 -6.26 19.65
C GLU A 310 -9.93 -5.65 20.81
N ASN A 311 -10.68 -4.57 20.56
CA ASN A 311 -11.41 -3.83 21.59
C ASN A 311 -12.92 -4.12 21.58
N MET A 312 -13.37 -5.18 20.92
CA MET A 312 -14.80 -5.47 20.69
C MET A 312 -15.62 -5.46 21.99
N SER A 313 -15.12 -6.09 23.06
CA SER A 313 -15.80 -6.16 24.36
C SER A 313 -16.02 -4.77 24.98
N GLN A 314 -15.00 -3.90 24.92
CA GLN A 314 -15.07 -2.53 25.42
C GLN A 314 -15.92 -1.63 24.52
N CYS A 315 -15.75 -1.74 23.20
CA CYS A 315 -16.51 -0.97 22.22
C CYS A 315 -18.01 -1.29 22.26
N CYS A 316 -18.40 -2.50 22.67
CA CYS A 316 -19.80 -2.95 22.74
C CYS A 316 -20.43 -2.84 24.14
N LEU A 317 -19.84 -2.06 25.05
CA LEU A 317 -20.43 -1.77 26.35
C LEU A 317 -21.66 -0.87 26.21
N GLY A 318 -22.81 -1.36 26.66
CA GLY A 318 -24.09 -0.66 26.59
C GLY A 318 -24.67 -0.54 25.17
N PHE A 319 -25.87 0.05 25.08
CA PHE A 319 -26.59 0.21 23.81
C PHE A 319 -25.84 1.11 22.82
N PHE A 320 -25.41 2.29 23.26
CA PHE A 320 -24.70 3.25 22.40
C PHE A 320 -23.34 2.73 21.92
N GLY A 321 -22.63 1.95 22.74
CA GLY A 321 -21.38 1.30 22.32
C GLY A 321 -21.61 0.32 21.17
N LYS A 322 -22.59 -0.59 21.34
CA LYS A 322 -23.00 -1.53 20.29
C LYS A 322 -23.39 -0.80 18.99
N LEU A 323 -24.19 0.26 19.09
CA LEU A 323 -24.58 1.05 17.91
C LEU A 323 -23.36 1.62 17.18
N LYS A 324 -22.44 2.29 17.87
CA LYS A 324 -21.21 2.83 17.27
C LYS A 324 -20.39 1.74 16.56
N TYR A 325 -20.16 0.62 17.25
CA TYR A 325 -19.42 -0.51 16.71
C TYR A 325 -20.11 -1.08 15.46
N THR A 326 -21.43 -1.29 15.52
CA THR A 326 -22.22 -1.79 14.39
C THR A 326 -22.15 -0.85 13.19
N VAL A 327 -22.29 0.47 13.38
CA VAL A 327 -22.18 1.44 12.28
C VAL A 327 -20.78 1.41 11.66
N CYS A 328 -19.71 1.31 12.46
CA CYS A 328 -18.35 1.17 11.94
C CYS A 328 -18.18 -0.10 11.09
N MET A 329 -18.73 -1.23 11.56
CA MET A 329 -18.67 -2.49 10.82
C MET A 329 -19.53 -2.47 9.55
N ILE A 330 -20.72 -1.87 9.58
CA ILE A 330 -21.55 -1.67 8.38
C ILE A 330 -20.77 -0.88 7.34
N LEU A 331 -20.08 0.18 7.77
CA LEU A 331 -19.29 1.02 6.86
C LEU A 331 -18.11 0.26 6.25
N PHE A 332 -17.40 -0.55 7.04
CA PHE A 332 -16.39 -1.48 6.53
C PHE A 332 -16.96 -2.41 5.45
N PHE A 333 -18.10 -3.05 5.71
CA PHE A 333 -18.73 -3.94 4.73
C PHE A 333 -19.30 -3.20 3.52
N ALA A 334 -19.68 -1.93 3.65
CA ALA A 334 -20.07 -1.09 2.52
C ALA A 334 -18.89 -0.89 1.55
N HIS A 335 -17.68 -0.66 2.06
CA HIS A 335 -16.46 -0.62 1.24
C HIS A 335 -16.17 -1.95 0.54
N VAL A 336 -16.44 -3.08 1.21
CA VAL A 336 -16.33 -4.42 0.59
C VAL A 336 -17.37 -4.57 -0.53
N GLY A 337 -18.61 -4.12 -0.30
CA GLY A 337 -19.68 -4.14 -1.29
C GLY A 337 -19.35 -3.33 -2.55
N CYS A 338 -18.85 -2.10 -2.39
CA CYS A 338 -18.31 -1.29 -3.50
C CYS A 338 -17.15 -1.99 -4.19
N GLY A 339 -16.33 -2.72 -3.44
CA GLY A 339 -15.27 -3.58 -3.95
C GLY A 339 -15.77 -4.65 -4.90
N VAL A 340 -16.71 -5.48 -4.44
CA VAL A 340 -17.35 -6.52 -5.26
C VAL A 340 -17.97 -5.91 -6.51
N PHE A 341 -18.64 -4.76 -6.37
CA PHE A 341 -19.20 -4.05 -7.52
C PHE A 341 -18.12 -3.63 -8.52
N PHE A 342 -17.05 -2.97 -8.07
CA PHE A 342 -15.92 -2.57 -8.92
C PHE A 342 -15.33 -3.75 -9.68
N TYR A 343 -14.93 -4.81 -8.96
CA TYR A 343 -14.36 -6.00 -9.57
C TYR A 343 -15.29 -6.67 -10.58
N ARG A 344 -16.60 -6.67 -10.33
CA ARG A 344 -17.58 -7.14 -11.30
C ARG A 344 -17.59 -6.29 -12.57
N GLN A 345 -17.55 -4.96 -12.45
CA GLN A 345 -17.52 -4.08 -13.63
C GLN A 345 -16.25 -4.35 -14.47
N GLU A 346 -15.12 -4.49 -13.80
CA GLU A 346 -13.82 -4.76 -14.43
C GLU A 346 -13.76 -6.11 -15.16
N LEU A 347 -14.49 -7.12 -14.70
CA LEU A 347 -14.57 -8.42 -15.35
C LEU A 347 -15.54 -8.45 -16.53
N LEU A 348 -16.60 -7.64 -16.48
CA LEU A 348 -17.70 -7.68 -17.46
C LEU A 348 -17.53 -6.67 -18.59
N PHE A 349 -16.78 -5.60 -18.38
CA PHE A 349 -16.65 -4.51 -19.32
C PHE A 349 -15.20 -4.34 -19.82
N PRO A 350 -15.02 -3.77 -21.01
CA PRO A 350 -13.69 -3.44 -21.53
C PRO A 350 -12.86 -2.66 -20.51
N TYR A 351 -11.58 -3.01 -20.42
CA TYR A 351 -10.59 -2.37 -19.55
C TYR A 351 -10.61 -0.84 -19.69
N MET A 352 -10.62 -0.13 -18.56
CA MET A 352 -10.67 1.34 -18.46
C MET A 352 -12.00 2.03 -18.82
N GLN A 353 -13.10 1.31 -19.08
CA GLN A 353 -14.38 1.98 -19.39
C GLN A 353 -14.95 2.80 -18.21
N TYR A 354 -14.77 2.33 -16.97
CA TYR A 354 -15.35 2.93 -15.77
C TYR A 354 -14.31 3.28 -14.71
N TRP A 355 -13.04 3.35 -15.11
CA TRP A 355 -11.97 3.59 -14.16
C TRP A 355 -12.12 4.95 -13.54
#